data_AF-A0A6C0ED65-F1
#
_entry.id   AF-A0A6C0ED65-F1
#
_cell.length_a   1.000
_cell.length_b   1.000
_cell.length_c   1.000
_cell.angle_alpha   90.00
_cell.angle_beta   90.00
_cell.angle_gamma   90.00
#
_symmetry.space_group_name_H-M   'P 1'
#
loop_
_entity.id
_entity.type
_entity.pdbx_description
1 polymer ?
#
loop_
_entity_poly.entity_id
_entity_poly.type
_entity_poly.pdbx_seq_one_letter_code
_entity_poly.pdbx_strand_id
1 'polypeptide(L)'
;MNINEIDQKISLVTYPCIFLYLLLTYKSDINDYNFSIILKLYLKNHIDLALNINLFDILYDDISDYPISLKILENFYNLIKKKYLLLCLIKKWHDIYDNNVFWNLNINDQIDYLIYLKNQFLSIFDCSKGGTPYHTKLINIFKSKKSRKDEIVENLIDRIILILKIFDYKIFQSLNIPLIKIYDFYNLDYKFYINYITTIFQKINKLIIDTLLLFENYNIICNKLNNLLNPKNIKINDCYIDNVFIC
;
A
#
# COMPACT_ATOMS: atom_id res chain seq x y z
N MET A 1 -22.65 -28.79 -6.58
CA MET A 1 -21.56 -28.87 -5.58
C MET A 1 -21.55 -27.63 -4.71
N ASN A 2 -21.07 -27.76 -3.46
CA ASN A 2 -20.80 -26.60 -2.61
C ASN A 2 -19.54 -25.86 -3.12
N ILE A 3 -19.51 -24.53 -3.02
CA ILE A 3 -18.37 -23.72 -3.49
C ILE A 3 -17.04 -24.17 -2.86
N ASN A 4 -17.07 -24.60 -1.59
CA ASN A 4 -15.90 -25.09 -0.88
C ASN A 4 -15.36 -26.40 -1.47
N GLU A 5 -16.24 -27.29 -1.94
CA GLU A 5 -15.84 -28.54 -2.59
C GLU A 5 -15.18 -28.24 -3.93
N ILE A 6 -15.72 -27.28 -4.68
CA ILE A 6 -15.16 -26.84 -5.97
C ILE A 6 -13.81 -26.16 -5.76
N ASP A 7 -13.68 -25.28 -4.77
CA ASP A 7 -12.43 -24.60 -4.41
C ASP A 7 -11.34 -25.62 -4.03
N GLN A 8 -11.70 -26.64 -3.22
CA GLN A 8 -10.80 -27.74 -2.88
C GLN A 8 -10.40 -28.58 -4.10
N LYS A 9 -11.33 -28.89 -5.01
CA LYS A 9 -10.99 -29.62 -6.24
C LYS A 9 -10.04 -28.79 -7.11
N ILE A 10 -10.30 -27.50 -7.29
CA ILE A 10 -9.46 -26.59 -8.10
C ILE A 10 -8.06 -26.45 -7.50
N SER A 11 -7.93 -26.33 -6.18
CA SER A 11 -6.64 -26.20 -5.52
C SER A 11 -5.75 -27.44 -5.66
N LEU A 12 -6.36 -28.62 -5.85
CA LEU A 12 -5.67 -29.90 -6.05
C LEU A 12 -5.37 -30.22 -7.52
N VAL A 13 -5.78 -29.37 -8.47
CA VAL A 13 -5.52 -29.59 -9.90
C VAL A 13 -4.01 -29.62 -10.17
N THR A 14 -3.50 -30.77 -10.62
CA THR A 14 -2.08 -30.95 -10.96
C THR A 14 -1.69 -30.24 -12.26
N TYR A 15 -2.63 -30.12 -13.21
CA TYR A 15 -2.40 -29.50 -14.52
C TYR A 15 -3.38 -28.34 -14.76
N PRO A 16 -3.10 -27.12 -14.26
CA PRO A 16 -4.07 -26.02 -14.28
C PRO A 16 -4.43 -25.54 -15.69
N CYS A 17 -3.53 -25.67 -16.67
CA CYS A 17 -3.85 -25.33 -18.06
C CYS A 17 -4.82 -26.33 -18.70
N ILE A 18 -4.68 -27.62 -18.38
CA ILE A 18 -5.60 -28.66 -18.87
C ILE A 18 -6.99 -28.42 -18.28
N PHE A 19 -7.06 -28.07 -17.00
CA PHE A 19 -8.32 -27.68 -16.36
C PHE A 19 -8.99 -26.49 -17.06
N LEU A 20 -8.25 -25.42 -17.39
CA LEU A 20 -8.80 -24.29 -18.15
C LEU A 20 -9.30 -24.72 -19.53
N TYR A 21 -8.53 -25.55 -20.24
CA TYR A 21 -8.93 -26.07 -21.54
C TYR A 21 -10.25 -26.86 -21.45
N LEU A 22 -10.39 -27.73 -20.45
CA LEU A 22 -11.63 -28.46 -20.21
C LEU A 22 -12.78 -27.52 -19.84
N LEU A 23 -12.52 -26.53 -19.00
CA LEU A 23 -13.53 -25.54 -18.62
C LEU A 23 -14.08 -24.78 -19.84
N LEU A 24 -13.21 -24.43 -20.79
CA LEU A 24 -13.62 -23.83 -22.07
C LEU A 24 -14.37 -24.82 -22.97
N THR A 25 -13.90 -26.07 -23.02
CA THR A 25 -14.52 -27.12 -23.83
C THR A 25 -15.97 -27.38 -23.43
N TYR A 26 -16.25 -27.37 -22.13
CA TYR A 26 -17.60 -27.53 -21.57
C TYR A 26 -18.32 -26.20 -21.32
N LYS A 27 -17.81 -25.09 -21.85
CA LYS A 27 -18.37 -23.76 -21.57
C LYS A 27 -19.84 -23.68 -21.96
N SER A 28 -20.25 -24.22 -23.12
CA SER A 28 -21.64 -24.19 -23.57
C SER A 28 -22.64 -24.80 -22.57
N ASP A 29 -22.16 -25.68 -21.70
CA ASP A 29 -22.97 -26.42 -20.72
C ASP A 29 -23.01 -25.72 -19.35
N ILE A 30 -22.23 -24.64 -19.15
CA ILE A 30 -22.09 -23.93 -17.88
C ILE A 30 -22.48 -22.47 -18.09
N ASN A 31 -23.57 -21.99 -17.47
CA ASN A 31 -23.93 -20.57 -17.61
C ASN A 31 -22.82 -19.61 -17.15
N ASP A 32 -22.78 -18.40 -17.74
CA ASP A 32 -21.74 -17.39 -17.47
C ASP A 32 -21.56 -17.12 -15.97
N TYR A 33 -22.65 -17.05 -15.20
CA TYR A 33 -22.54 -16.84 -13.75
C TYR A 33 -21.74 -17.94 -13.03
N ASN A 34 -22.04 -19.21 -13.30
CA ASN A 34 -21.33 -20.35 -12.73
C ASN A 34 -19.88 -20.41 -13.23
N PHE A 35 -19.67 -20.16 -14.53
CA PHE A 35 -18.34 -20.07 -15.13
C PHE A 35 -17.50 -19.00 -14.42
N SER A 36 -18.09 -17.84 -14.17
CA SER A 36 -17.49 -16.69 -13.48
C SER A 36 -17.00 -17.05 -12.07
N ILE A 37 -17.73 -17.92 -11.35
CA ILE A 37 -17.34 -18.40 -10.02
C ILE A 37 -16.16 -19.35 -10.13
N ILE A 38 -16.22 -20.33 -11.03
CA ILE A 38 -15.12 -21.28 -11.26
C ILE A 38 -13.85 -20.51 -11.65
N LEU A 39 -13.96 -19.51 -12.51
CA LEU A 39 -12.86 -18.66 -12.92
C LEU A 39 -12.24 -17.88 -11.75
N LYS A 40 -13.05 -17.33 -10.83
CA LYS A 40 -12.54 -16.68 -9.60
C LYS A 40 -11.74 -17.65 -8.73
N LEU A 41 -12.26 -18.86 -8.52
CA LEU A 41 -11.59 -19.89 -7.73
C LEU A 41 -10.31 -20.38 -8.43
N TYR A 42 -10.33 -20.47 -9.75
CA TYR A 42 -9.11 -20.74 -10.52
C TYR A 42 -8.05 -19.66 -10.30
N LEU A 43 -8.41 -18.39 -10.49
CA LEU A 43 -7.49 -17.26 -10.27
C LEU A 43 -6.97 -17.19 -8.84
N LYS A 44 -7.79 -17.59 -7.85
CA LYS A 44 -7.42 -17.66 -6.44
C LYS A 44 -6.31 -18.69 -6.19
N ASN A 45 -6.49 -19.91 -6.72
CA ASN A 45 -5.60 -21.03 -6.42
C ASN A 45 -4.38 -21.09 -7.35
N HIS A 46 -4.49 -20.56 -8.57
CA HIS A 46 -3.48 -20.63 -9.63
C HIS A 46 -3.00 -19.23 -10.05
N ILE A 47 -2.89 -18.31 -9.09
CA ILE A 47 -2.59 -16.91 -9.35
C ILE A 47 -1.26 -16.71 -10.07
N ASP A 48 -0.21 -17.45 -9.69
CA ASP A 48 1.12 -17.33 -10.29
C ASP A 48 1.10 -17.66 -11.78
N LEU A 49 0.36 -18.72 -12.14
CA LEU A 49 0.18 -19.10 -13.52
C LEU A 49 -0.63 -18.05 -14.28
N ALA A 50 -1.73 -17.57 -13.71
CA ALA A 50 -2.54 -16.51 -14.31
C ALA A 50 -1.73 -15.23 -14.60
N LEU A 51 -0.76 -14.89 -13.74
CA LEU A 51 0.14 -13.76 -13.95
C LEU A 51 1.17 -14.02 -15.05
N ASN A 52 1.67 -15.25 -15.17
CA ASN A 52 2.73 -15.59 -16.14
C ASN A 52 2.23 -15.65 -17.57
N ILE A 53 1.02 -16.19 -17.80
CA ILE A 53 0.53 -16.44 -19.18
C ILE A 53 -0.47 -15.39 -19.69
N ASN A 54 -0.87 -14.42 -18.87
CA ASN A 54 -1.93 -13.46 -19.15
C ASN A 54 -3.20 -14.10 -19.76
N LEU A 55 -3.99 -14.75 -18.92
CA LEU A 55 -5.25 -15.40 -19.27
C LEU A 55 -6.25 -14.48 -19.98
N PHE A 56 -6.19 -13.16 -19.78
CA PHE A 56 -7.08 -12.27 -20.50
C PHE A 56 -6.87 -12.38 -22.01
N ASP A 57 -5.61 -12.34 -22.46
CA ASP A 57 -5.28 -12.40 -23.90
C ASP A 57 -5.59 -13.78 -24.49
N ILE A 58 -5.43 -14.83 -23.70
CA ILE A 58 -5.68 -16.22 -24.14
C ILE A 58 -7.18 -16.49 -24.25
N LEU A 59 -7.97 -16.05 -23.27
CA LEU A 59 -9.37 -16.44 -23.14
C LEU A 59 -10.33 -15.48 -23.84
N TYR A 60 -9.90 -14.28 -24.23
CA TYR A 60 -10.80 -13.19 -24.64
C TYR A 60 -11.83 -13.61 -25.69
N ASP A 61 -11.39 -14.20 -26.80
CA ASP A 61 -12.27 -14.63 -27.88
C ASP A 61 -13.18 -15.78 -27.43
N ASP A 62 -12.62 -16.75 -26.71
CA ASP A 62 -13.32 -17.96 -26.24
C ASP A 62 -14.40 -17.67 -25.19
N ILE A 63 -14.32 -16.55 -24.47
CA ILE A 63 -15.31 -16.13 -23.47
C ILE A 63 -16.01 -14.82 -23.82
N SER A 64 -15.94 -14.38 -25.09
CA SER A 64 -16.47 -13.09 -25.55
C SER A 64 -17.98 -12.91 -25.34
N ASP A 65 -18.74 -13.99 -25.41
CA ASP A 65 -20.17 -14.11 -25.12
C ASP A 65 -20.49 -14.23 -23.63
N TYR A 66 -19.48 -14.29 -22.74
CA TYR A 66 -19.62 -14.44 -21.28
C TYR A 66 -19.20 -13.13 -20.57
N PRO A 67 -20.07 -12.10 -20.58
CA PRO A 67 -19.72 -10.75 -20.13
C PRO A 67 -19.34 -10.66 -18.64
N ILE A 68 -19.92 -11.49 -17.77
CA ILE A 68 -19.58 -11.50 -16.33
C ILE A 68 -18.16 -12.04 -16.15
N SER A 69 -17.83 -13.13 -16.84
CA SER A 69 -16.52 -13.78 -16.77
C SER A 69 -15.41 -12.89 -17.36
N LEU A 70 -15.66 -12.25 -18.51
CA LEU A 70 -14.76 -11.22 -19.05
C LEU A 70 -14.51 -10.11 -18.02
N LYS A 71 -15.57 -9.59 -17.40
CA LYS A 71 -15.44 -8.51 -16.41
C LYS A 71 -14.58 -8.93 -15.20
N ILE A 72 -14.61 -10.20 -14.83
CA ILE A 72 -13.76 -10.73 -13.76
C ILE A 72 -12.30 -10.69 -14.16
N LEU A 73 -11.94 -11.17 -15.36
CA LEU A 73 -10.56 -11.12 -15.84
C LEU A 73 -10.06 -9.68 -15.93
N GLU A 74 -10.84 -8.78 -16.54
CA GLU A 74 -10.51 -7.35 -16.61
C GLU A 74 -10.23 -6.77 -15.23
N ASN A 75 -11.14 -7.00 -14.28
CA ASN A 75 -11.02 -6.48 -12.92
C ASN A 75 -9.81 -7.09 -12.20
N PHE A 76 -9.56 -8.39 -12.37
CA PHE A 76 -8.41 -9.07 -11.80
C PHE A 76 -7.10 -8.44 -12.28
N TYR A 77 -6.86 -8.37 -13.59
CA TYR A 77 -5.62 -7.80 -14.13
C TYR A 77 -5.46 -6.30 -13.81
N ASN A 78 -6.56 -5.54 -13.82
CA ASN A 78 -6.54 -4.14 -13.40
C ASN A 78 -6.14 -3.97 -11.92
N LEU A 79 -6.65 -4.83 -11.03
CA LEU A 79 -6.30 -4.80 -9.60
C LEU A 79 -4.86 -5.24 -9.38
N ILE A 80 -4.40 -6.30 -10.06
CA ILE A 80 -3.01 -6.76 -10.02
C ILE A 80 -2.05 -5.66 -10.46
N LYS A 81 -2.33 -5.00 -11.60
CA LYS A 81 -1.50 -3.91 -12.11
C LYS A 81 -1.39 -2.77 -11.09
N LYS A 82 -2.51 -2.38 -10.48
CA LYS A 82 -2.52 -1.36 -9.41
C LYS A 82 -1.72 -1.82 -8.19
N LYS A 83 -1.90 -3.06 -7.74
CA LYS A 83 -1.17 -3.66 -6.61
C LYS A 83 0.34 -3.63 -6.87
N TYR A 84 0.76 -4.03 -8.07
CA TYR A 84 2.17 -4.06 -8.48
C TYR A 84 2.81 -2.66 -8.46
N LEU A 85 2.12 -1.65 -9.01
CA LEU A 85 2.61 -0.27 -8.99
C LEU A 85 2.80 0.25 -7.55
N LEU A 86 1.86 -0.05 -6.65
CA LEU A 86 1.96 0.32 -5.24
C LEU A 86 3.11 -0.42 -4.54
N LEU A 87 3.30 -1.72 -4.81
CA LEU A 87 4.42 -2.50 -4.28
C LEU A 87 5.78 -1.93 -4.71
N CYS A 88 5.90 -1.44 -5.95
CA CYS A 88 7.12 -0.79 -6.41
C CYS A 88 7.44 0.47 -5.60
N LEU A 89 6.42 1.25 -5.22
CA LEU A 89 6.59 2.43 -4.37
C LEU A 89 6.91 2.04 -2.91
N ILE A 90 6.23 1.03 -2.37
CA ILE A 90 6.51 0.49 -1.02
C ILE A 90 7.94 -0.03 -0.95
N LYS A 91 8.44 -0.71 -1.98
CA LYS A 91 9.83 -1.17 -2.05
C LYS A 91 10.82 0.00 -1.98
N LYS A 92 10.58 1.08 -2.73
CA LYS A 92 11.40 2.29 -2.63
C LYS A 92 11.39 2.89 -1.22
N TRP A 93 10.24 2.85 -0.54
CA TRP A 93 10.13 3.30 0.86
C TRP A 93 10.94 2.40 1.81
N HIS A 94 10.83 1.08 1.63
CA HIS A 94 11.59 0.08 2.37
C HIS A 94 13.11 0.28 2.27
N ASP A 95 13.61 0.62 1.08
CA ASP A 95 15.05 0.80 0.87
C ASP A 95 15.63 2.01 1.62
N ILE A 96 14.80 2.99 2.00
CA ILE A 96 15.24 4.23 2.68
C ILE A 96 14.80 4.35 4.14
N TYR A 97 13.82 3.56 4.58
CA TYR A 97 13.29 3.58 5.95
C TYR A 97 13.65 2.29 6.69
N ASP A 98 14.77 2.31 7.40
CA ASP A 98 15.31 1.16 8.12
C ASP A 98 14.61 0.98 9.48
N ASN A 99 13.49 0.27 9.47
CA ASN A 99 12.71 0.00 10.68
C ASN A 99 12.09 -1.40 10.63
N ASN A 100 12.86 -2.40 11.06
CA ASN A 100 12.42 -3.80 11.06
C ASN A 100 11.15 -4.03 11.89
N VAL A 101 10.93 -3.25 12.95
CA VAL A 101 9.72 -3.36 13.76
C VAL A 101 8.50 -3.01 12.90
N PHE A 102 8.55 -1.88 12.18
CA PHE A 102 7.49 -1.48 11.26
C PHE A 102 7.27 -2.48 10.12
N TRP A 103 8.35 -2.98 9.49
CA TRP A 103 8.23 -3.88 8.35
C TRP A 103 7.72 -5.27 8.70
N ASN A 104 7.84 -5.69 9.96
CA ASN A 104 7.30 -6.96 10.46
C ASN A 104 5.81 -6.87 10.85
N LEU A 105 5.21 -5.68 10.88
CA LEU A 105 3.79 -5.51 11.15
C LEU A 105 2.93 -5.95 9.95
N ASN A 106 1.69 -6.35 10.22
CA ASN A 106 0.70 -6.53 9.15
C ASN A 106 0.27 -5.16 8.58
N ILE A 107 -0.41 -5.16 7.44
CA ILE A 107 -0.74 -3.92 6.73
C ILE A 107 -1.60 -2.93 7.54
N ASN A 108 -2.53 -3.42 8.36
CA ASN A 108 -3.38 -2.55 9.17
C ASN A 108 -2.57 -1.93 10.31
N ASP A 109 -1.74 -2.73 10.97
CA ASP A 109 -0.85 -2.27 12.04
C ASP A 109 0.22 -1.30 11.50
N GLN A 110 0.66 -1.46 10.25
CA GLN A 110 1.53 -0.49 9.57
C GLN A 110 0.83 0.85 9.37
N ILE A 111 -0.45 0.85 8.96
CA ILE A 111 -1.24 2.08 8.82
C ILE A 111 -1.41 2.76 10.18
N ASP A 112 -1.76 2.01 11.22
CA ASP A 112 -1.90 2.54 12.58
C ASP A 112 -0.57 3.11 13.11
N TYR A 113 0.55 2.43 12.83
CA TYR A 113 1.89 2.93 13.12
C TYR A 113 2.15 4.27 12.43
N LEU A 114 1.82 4.41 11.14
CA LEU A 114 2.02 5.66 10.38
C LEU A 114 1.13 6.80 10.90
N ILE A 115 -0.09 6.51 11.34
CA ILE A 115 -0.97 7.49 12.00
C ILE A 115 -0.34 7.96 13.31
N TYR A 116 0.18 7.03 14.11
CA TYR A 116 0.88 7.35 15.35
C TYR A 116 2.16 8.17 15.08
N LEU A 117 2.96 7.76 14.10
CA LEU A 117 4.17 8.46 13.66
C LEU A 117 3.87 9.90 13.23
N LYS A 118 2.78 10.12 12.49
CA LYS A 118 2.29 11.45 12.13
C LYS A 118 1.99 12.29 13.38
N ASN A 119 1.27 11.73 14.34
CA ASN A 119 0.92 12.44 15.57
C ASN A 119 2.15 12.77 16.42
N GLN A 120 3.11 11.84 16.50
CA GLN A 120 4.40 12.11 17.14
C GLN A 120 5.13 13.25 16.44
N PHE A 121 5.27 13.21 15.12
CA PHE A 121 5.91 14.27 14.35
C PHE A 121 5.24 15.63 14.56
N LEU A 122 3.90 15.70 14.49
CA LEU A 122 3.17 16.95 14.72
C LEU A 122 3.32 17.45 16.16
N SER A 123 3.52 16.56 17.14
CA SER A 123 3.79 16.93 18.53
C SER A 123 5.16 17.59 18.71
N ILE A 124 6.17 17.18 17.94
CA ILE A 124 7.49 17.85 17.86
C ILE A 124 7.34 19.29 17.32
N PHE A 125 6.21 19.64 16.71
CA PHE A 125 5.89 21.00 16.26
C PHE A 125 4.70 21.61 17.02
N ASP A 126 4.34 21.06 18.18
CA ASP A 126 3.28 21.57 19.07
C ASP A 126 1.91 21.72 18.36
N CYS A 127 1.59 20.83 17.41
CA CYS A 127 0.40 20.94 16.56
C CYS A 127 -0.35 19.63 16.31
N SER A 128 -0.13 18.60 17.15
CA SER A 128 -0.80 17.29 17.00
C SER A 128 -2.32 17.31 17.20
N LYS A 129 -2.86 18.27 17.98
CA LYS A 129 -4.31 18.40 18.27
C LYS A 129 -4.97 19.58 17.53
N GLY A 130 -4.34 20.08 16.47
CA GLY A 130 -4.71 21.35 15.85
C GLY A 130 -4.08 22.54 16.57
N GLY A 131 -3.71 23.56 15.79
CA GLY A 131 -2.96 24.72 16.28
C GLY A 131 -1.94 25.19 15.25
N THR A 132 -1.41 26.40 15.44
CA THR A 132 -0.34 26.93 14.60
C THR A 132 0.97 26.17 14.90
N PRO A 133 1.60 25.53 13.89
CA PRO A 133 2.84 24.80 14.10
C PRO A 133 3.94 25.67 14.71
N TYR A 134 4.79 25.09 15.57
CA TYR A 134 5.87 25.80 16.25
C TYR A 134 6.74 26.65 15.30
N HIS A 135 7.03 26.12 14.12
CA HIS A 135 7.86 26.81 13.12
C HIS A 135 7.26 28.13 12.60
N THR A 136 5.92 28.28 12.60
CA THR A 136 5.27 29.53 12.19
C THR A 136 5.31 30.58 13.31
N LYS A 137 5.41 30.13 14.58
CA LYS A 137 5.55 30.99 15.75
C LYS A 137 6.97 31.53 15.93
N LEU A 138 7.98 30.88 15.36
CA LEU A 138 9.40 31.23 15.51
C LEU A 138 9.71 32.70 15.22
N ILE A 139 9.10 33.30 14.19
CA ILE A 139 9.31 34.72 13.86
C ILE A 139 8.99 35.60 15.06
N ASN A 140 7.86 35.34 15.74
CA ASN A 140 7.44 36.13 16.89
C ASN A 140 8.30 35.84 18.11
N ILE A 141 8.75 34.58 18.28
CA ILE A 141 9.65 34.17 19.37
C ILE A 141 11.00 34.89 19.26
N PHE A 142 11.64 34.86 18.09
CA PHE A 142 12.92 35.55 17.86
C PHE A 142 12.81 37.07 17.97
N LYS A 143 11.66 37.66 17.61
CA LYS A 143 11.40 39.10 17.79
C LYS A 143 11.11 39.48 19.24
N SER A 144 10.53 38.56 20.02
CA SER A 144 10.24 38.81 21.43
C SER A 144 11.53 38.77 22.24
N LYS A 145 11.95 39.91 22.80
CA LYS A 145 13.13 40.01 23.68
C LYS A 145 13.02 39.24 25.01
N LYS A 146 12.00 38.38 25.15
CA LYS A 146 11.69 37.65 26.39
C LYS A 146 12.48 36.36 26.56
N SER A 147 12.98 35.79 25.46
CA SER A 147 13.69 34.49 25.46
C SER A 147 15.14 34.68 25.01
N ARG A 148 16.08 33.97 25.65
CA ARG A 148 17.48 34.00 25.24
C ARG A 148 17.64 33.24 23.91
N LYS A 149 18.48 33.76 23.00
CA LYS A 149 18.74 33.12 21.70
C LYS A 149 19.16 31.66 21.87
N ASP A 150 20.06 31.41 22.83
CA ASP A 150 20.65 30.09 23.06
C ASP A 150 19.58 29.06 23.47
N GLU A 151 18.64 29.42 24.34
CA GLU A 151 17.52 28.56 24.75
C GLU A 151 16.62 28.19 23.56
N ILE A 152 16.36 29.14 22.65
CA ILE A 152 15.56 28.88 21.44
C ILE A 152 16.31 27.92 20.53
N VAL A 153 17.61 28.14 20.32
CA VAL A 153 18.45 27.33 19.44
C VAL A 153 18.62 25.91 19.99
N GLU A 154 18.85 25.76 21.29
CA GLU A 154 18.87 24.46 21.96
C GLU A 154 17.56 23.69 21.78
N ASN A 155 16.42 24.36 21.99
CA ASN A 155 15.11 23.74 21.77
C ASN A 155 14.91 23.28 20.31
N LEU A 156 15.41 24.06 19.34
CA LEU A 156 15.37 23.66 17.93
C LEU A 156 16.26 22.45 17.63
N ILE A 157 17.47 22.42 18.19
CA ILE A 157 18.39 21.29 18.05
C ILE A 157 17.74 20.02 18.62
N ASP A 158 17.17 20.08 19.82
CA ASP A 158 16.50 18.95 20.46
C ASP A 158 15.37 18.38 19.58
N ARG A 159 14.54 19.27 19.02
CA ARG A 159 13.47 18.88 18.10
C ARG A 159 14.02 18.23 16.83
N ILE A 160 15.08 18.76 16.23
CA ILE A 160 15.72 18.17 15.03
C ILE A 160 16.30 16.79 15.37
N ILE A 161 16.95 16.63 16.53
CA ILE A 161 17.50 15.35 16.98
C ILE A 161 16.38 14.32 17.15
N LEU A 162 15.24 14.70 17.72
CA LEU A 162 14.07 13.80 17.83
C LEU A 162 13.57 13.35 16.45
N ILE A 163 13.48 14.27 15.49
CA ILE A 163 13.08 13.94 14.11
C ILE A 163 14.08 12.99 13.46
N LEU A 164 15.39 13.22 13.65
CA LEU A 164 16.44 12.33 13.13
C LEU A 164 16.38 10.94 13.75
N LYS A 165 16.08 10.82 15.04
CA LYS A 165 15.88 9.51 15.68
C LYS A 165 14.71 8.73 15.09
N ILE A 166 13.69 9.43 14.61
CA ILE A 166 12.48 8.82 14.04
C ILE A 166 12.68 8.44 12.56
N PHE A 167 13.23 9.35 11.75
CA PHE A 167 13.28 9.19 10.29
C PHE A 167 14.67 8.81 9.76
N ASP A 168 15.71 8.86 10.58
CA ASP A 168 17.10 8.60 10.21
C ASP A 168 17.65 9.53 9.08
N TYR A 169 18.97 9.53 8.89
CA TYR A 169 19.65 10.38 7.93
C TYR A 169 19.31 10.02 6.47
N LYS A 170 18.99 8.75 6.18
CA LYS A 170 18.64 8.30 4.81
C LYS A 170 17.40 9.01 4.28
N ILE A 171 16.41 9.25 5.14
CA ILE A 171 15.21 10.02 4.77
C ILE A 171 15.54 11.49 4.53
N PHE A 172 16.44 12.08 5.34
CA PHE A 172 16.88 13.44 5.10
C PHE A 172 17.58 13.58 3.74
N GLN A 173 18.43 12.61 3.39
CA GLN A 173 19.09 12.56 2.08
C GLN A 173 18.07 12.41 0.94
N SER A 174 17.12 11.48 1.04
CA SER A 174 16.11 11.26 -0.01
C SER A 174 15.20 12.46 -0.23
N LEU A 175 14.94 13.23 0.83
CA LEU A 175 14.17 14.48 0.76
C LEU A 175 15.00 15.70 0.38
N ASN A 176 16.31 15.58 0.15
CA ASN A 176 17.23 16.70 -0.04
C ASN A 176 17.11 17.74 1.10
N ILE A 177 17.15 17.27 2.35
CA ILE A 177 17.24 18.11 3.54
C ILE A 177 18.71 18.07 4.01
N PRO A 178 19.44 19.19 3.98
CA PRO A 178 20.85 19.20 4.37
C PRO A 178 20.98 18.99 5.88
N LEU A 179 21.89 18.12 6.31
CA LEU A 179 22.25 18.01 7.74
C LEU A 179 23.31 19.04 8.08
N ILE A 180 23.04 19.85 9.11
CA ILE A 180 23.91 20.93 9.57
C ILE A 180 24.59 20.48 10.86
N LYS A 181 25.90 20.69 10.99
CA LYS A 181 26.60 20.41 12.25
C LYS A 181 26.10 21.37 13.33
N ILE A 182 26.07 20.92 14.58
CA ILE A 182 25.57 21.73 15.70
C ILE A 182 26.30 23.08 15.80
N TYR A 183 27.63 23.08 15.71
CA TYR A 183 28.42 24.32 15.74
C TYR A 183 28.02 25.30 14.63
N ASP A 184 27.86 24.80 13.40
CA ASP A 184 27.44 25.62 12.26
C ASP A 184 26.00 26.12 12.44
N PHE A 185 25.15 25.31 13.07
CA PHE A 185 23.77 25.66 13.37
C PHE A 185 23.69 26.88 14.30
N TYR A 186 24.45 26.92 15.41
CA TYR A 186 24.48 28.07 16.33
C TYR A 186 24.84 29.41 15.65
N ASN A 187 25.64 29.34 14.59
CA ASN A 187 26.12 30.49 13.84
C ASN A 187 25.11 31.01 12.79
N LEU A 188 23.97 30.34 12.62
CA LEU A 188 22.94 30.77 11.67
C LEU A 188 22.20 32.03 12.15
N ASP A 189 21.78 32.83 11.17
CA ASP A 189 20.81 33.90 11.40
C ASP A 189 19.40 33.33 11.60
N TYR A 190 18.55 34.09 12.30
CA TYR A 190 17.18 33.69 12.61
C TYR A 190 16.35 33.33 11.36
N LYS A 191 16.57 34.00 10.23
CA LYS A 191 15.91 33.70 8.96
C LYS A 191 16.26 32.29 8.47
N PHE A 192 17.50 31.85 8.63
CA PHE A 192 17.94 30.50 8.26
C PHE A 192 17.38 29.44 9.19
N TYR A 193 17.28 29.69 10.51
CA TYR A 193 16.58 28.78 11.42
C TYR A 193 15.13 28.55 10.98
N ILE A 194 14.40 29.65 10.72
CA ILE A 194 12.99 29.57 10.31
C ILE A 194 12.85 28.79 9.00
N ASN A 195 13.66 29.11 7.99
CA ASN A 195 13.62 28.44 6.70
C ASN A 195 13.95 26.95 6.81
N TYR A 196 14.98 26.60 7.59
CA TYR A 196 15.41 25.22 7.76
C TYR A 196 14.33 24.37 8.44
N ILE A 197 13.81 24.86 9.57
CA ILE A 197 12.77 24.17 10.34
C ILE A 197 11.46 24.07 9.55
N THR A 198 11.11 25.12 8.78
CA THR A 198 9.93 25.09 7.89
C THR A 198 10.10 24.06 6.78
N THR A 199 11.29 23.96 6.19
CA THR A 199 11.60 22.98 5.14
C THR A 199 11.49 21.56 5.67
N ILE A 200 12.06 21.29 6.86
CA ILE A 200 11.92 20.00 7.55
C ILE A 200 10.44 19.67 7.75
N PHE A 201 9.67 20.61 8.32
CA PHE A 201 8.25 20.42 8.56
C PHE A 201 7.50 20.03 7.29
N GLN A 202 7.63 20.84 6.24
CA GLN A 202 6.89 20.65 5.00
C GLN A 202 7.24 19.33 4.30
N LYS A 203 8.53 19.03 4.17
CA LYS A 203 8.99 17.84 3.45
C LYS A 203 8.66 16.56 4.19
N ILE A 204 8.91 16.49 5.50
CA ILE A 204 8.62 15.29 6.29
C ILE A 204 7.12 15.10 6.48
N ASN A 205 6.35 16.17 6.75
CA ASN A 205 4.90 16.05 6.87
C ASN A 205 4.28 15.52 5.57
N LYS A 206 4.72 16.05 4.42
CA LYS A 206 4.26 15.58 3.11
C LYS A 206 4.62 14.10 2.92
N LEU A 207 5.85 13.71 3.23
CA LEU A 207 6.29 12.32 3.13
C LEU A 207 5.41 11.38 3.98
N ILE A 208 5.10 11.74 5.23
CA ILE A 208 4.24 10.92 6.10
C ILE A 208 2.83 10.79 5.50
N ILE A 209 2.25 11.88 5.01
CA ILE A 209 0.90 11.89 4.41
C ILE A 209 0.88 11.02 3.14
N ASP A 210 1.84 11.19 2.25
CA ASP A 210 1.93 10.45 1.00
C ASP A 210 2.15 8.95 1.27
N THR A 211 2.98 8.60 2.26
CA THR A 211 3.20 7.21 2.70
C THR A 211 1.96 6.61 3.33
N LEU A 212 1.24 7.34 4.18
CA LEU A 212 -0.02 6.85 4.76
C LEU A 212 -1.03 6.51 3.66
N LEU A 213 -1.22 7.44 2.71
CA LEU A 213 -2.12 7.25 1.57
C LEU A 213 -1.70 6.06 0.69
N LEU A 214 -0.39 5.86 0.51
CA LEU A 214 0.15 4.71 -0.23
C LEU A 214 -0.26 3.38 0.42
N PHE A 215 -0.09 3.25 1.73
CA PHE A 215 -0.41 2.02 2.47
C PHE A 215 -1.92 1.78 2.56
N GLU A 216 -2.72 2.83 2.77
CA GLU A 216 -4.19 2.75 2.73
C GLU A 216 -4.69 2.27 1.35
N ASN A 217 -4.16 2.85 0.26
CA ASN A 217 -4.50 2.43 -1.09
C ASN A 217 -4.09 0.99 -1.36
N TYR A 218 -2.91 0.58 -0.91
CA TYR A 218 -2.46 -0.80 -1.03
C TYR A 218 -3.41 -1.76 -0.31
N ASN A 219 -3.81 -1.44 0.92
CA ASN A 219 -4.76 -2.22 1.69
C ASN A 219 -6.13 -2.33 0.98
N ILE A 220 -6.65 -1.21 0.46
CA ILE A 220 -7.90 -1.18 -0.30
C ILE A 220 -7.83 -2.09 -1.54
N ILE A 221 -6.73 -2.05 -2.28
CA ILE A 221 -6.54 -2.90 -3.46
C ILE A 221 -6.44 -4.38 -3.06
N CYS A 222 -5.71 -4.71 -2.00
CA CYS A 222 -5.65 -6.07 -1.45
C CYS A 222 -7.04 -6.58 -1.05
N ASN A 223 -7.84 -5.76 -0.36
CA ASN A 223 -9.20 -6.11 0.04
C ASN A 223 -10.13 -6.30 -1.18
N LYS A 224 -10.02 -5.44 -2.20
CA LYS A 224 -10.78 -5.59 -3.45
C LYS A 224 -10.42 -6.87 -4.19
N LEU A 225 -9.14 -7.20 -4.27
CA LEU A 225 -8.66 -8.45 -4.89
C LEU A 225 -9.15 -9.66 -4.08
N ASN A 226 -9.06 -9.61 -2.75
CA ASN A 226 -9.55 -10.68 -1.89
C ASN A 226 -11.05 -10.92 -2.06
N ASN A 227 -11.85 -9.85 -2.14
CA ASN A 227 -13.29 -9.93 -2.37
C ASN A 227 -13.64 -10.44 -3.78
N LEU A 228 -12.81 -10.15 -4.79
CA LEU A 228 -12.98 -10.66 -6.14
C LEU A 228 -12.76 -12.18 -6.18
N LEU A 229 -11.70 -12.65 -5.53
CA LEU A 229 -11.22 -14.03 -5.56
C LEU A 229 -11.98 -14.96 -4.60
N ASN A 230 -12.67 -14.43 -3.60
CA ASN A 230 -13.47 -15.20 -2.64
C ASN A 230 -14.97 -14.92 -2.83
N PRO A 231 -15.63 -15.55 -3.82
CA PRO A 231 -17.07 -15.45 -4.00
C PRO A 231 -17.83 -15.92 -2.74
N LYS A 232 -18.98 -15.28 -2.46
CA LYS A 232 -19.85 -15.68 -1.34
C LYS A 232 -20.34 -17.13 -1.52
N ASN A 233 -20.61 -17.82 -0.40
CA ASN A 233 -21.11 -19.20 -0.39
C ASN A 233 -22.43 -19.32 -1.14
N ILE A 234 -22.39 -19.93 -2.32
CA ILE A 234 -23.53 -20.17 -3.20
C ILE A 234 -23.46 -21.61 -3.69
N LYS A 235 -24.60 -22.29 -3.76
CA LYS A 235 -24.68 -23.63 -4.37
C LYS A 235 -24.54 -23.49 -5.88
N ILE A 236 -23.55 -24.15 -6.46
CA ILE A 236 -23.44 -24.26 -7.91
C ILE A 236 -24.20 -25.52 -8.33
N ASN A 237 -25.38 -25.31 -8.92
CA ASN A 237 -26.21 -26.37 -9.49
C ASN A 237 -25.88 -26.51 -10.96
N ASP A 238 -24.79 -27.22 -11.26
CA ASP A 238 -24.48 -27.60 -12.64
C ASP A 238 -23.94 -29.03 -12.67
N CYS A 239 -24.64 -29.90 -13.41
CA CYS A 239 -24.33 -31.33 -13.50
C CYS A 239 -23.07 -31.63 -14.33
N TYR A 240 -22.57 -30.65 -15.09
CA TYR A 240 -21.41 -30.79 -15.97
C TYR A 240 -20.08 -30.36 -15.34
N ILE A 241 -20.12 -29.77 -14.14
CA ILE A 241 -18.90 -29.35 -13.42
C ILE A 241 -18.00 -30.53 -13.10
N ASP A 242 -18.57 -31.69 -12.80
CA ASP A 242 -17.78 -32.89 -12.51
C ASP A 242 -16.95 -33.33 -13.73
N ASN A 243 -17.43 -33.11 -14.96
CA ASN A 243 -16.69 -33.42 -16.19
C ASN A 243 -15.44 -32.55 -16.36
N VAL A 244 -15.43 -31.33 -15.80
CA VAL A 244 -14.27 -30.43 -15.81
C VAL A 244 -13.15 -30.94 -14.88
N PHE A 245 -13.49 -31.76 -13.89
CA PHE A 245 -12.54 -32.29 -12.89
C PHE A 245 -12.06 -33.71 -13.18
N ILE A 246 -12.44 -34.32 -14.31
CA ILE A 246 -11.96 -35.65 -14.71
C ILE A 246 -10.58 -35.48 -15.38
N CYS A 247 -9.53 -35.40 -14.56
CA CYS A 247 -8.13 -35.53 -14.96
C CYS A 247 -7.34 -36.24 -13.85
#